data_AF-A0AAJ2ICL9-F1
#
_entry.id   AF-A0AAJ2ICL9-F1
#
_cell.length_a   1.000
_cell.length_b   1.000
_cell.length_c   1.000
_cell.angle_alpha   90.00
_cell.angle_beta   90.00
_cell.angle_gamma   90.00
#
_symmetry.space_group_name_H-M   'P 1'
#
loop_
_entity.id
_entity.type
_entity.pdbx_description
1 polymer ?
#
loop_
_entity_poly.entity_id
_entity_poly.type
_entity_poly.pdbx_seq_one_letter_code
_entity_poly.pdbx_strand_id
1 'polypeptide(L)' 'MVEAHLKDFVEKFDAGGDQSKQFEAFVNYSIFRKYCGDQIDPGELVYEGDDPGIDGYMTFVDEA' A
#
# COMPACT_ATOMS: atom_id res chain seq x y z
N MET A 1 -6.21 8.83 14.28
CA MET A 1 -5.02 7.97 14.51
C MET A 1 -4.55 7.37 13.19
N VAL A 2 -5.42 6.65 12.46
CA VAL A 2 -5.13 6.14 11.11
C VAL A 2 -4.90 7.25 10.07
N GLU A 3 -5.73 8.30 10.05
CA GLU A 3 -5.59 9.43 9.11
C GLU A 3 -4.26 10.18 9.24
N ALA A 4 -3.72 10.30 10.46
CA ALA A 4 -2.42 10.92 10.68
C ALA A 4 -1.29 10.07 10.08
N HIS A 5 -1.35 8.75 10.27
CA HIS A 5 -0.39 7.83 9.65
C HIS A 5 -0.50 7.78 8.13
N LEU A 6 -1.71 7.87 7.58
CA LEU A 6 -1.92 7.99 6.14
C LEU A 6 -1.32 9.29 5.61
N LYS A 7 -1.55 10.41 6.30
CA LYS A 7 -0.97 11.71 5.92
C LYS A 7 0.56 11.68 5.93
N ASP A 8 1.15 11.16 7.01
CA ASP A 8 2.61 11.03 7.12
C ASP A 8 3.18 10.12 6.02
N PHE A 9 2.45 9.06 5.66
CA PHE A 9 2.82 8.16 4.57
C PHE A 9 2.79 8.88 3.21
N VAL A 10 1.70 9.60 2.90
CA VAL A 10 1.56 10.36 1.65
C VAL A 10 2.64 11.43 1.54
N GLU A 11 2.91 12.19 2.61
CA GLU A 11 3.97 13.20 2.62
C GLU A 11 5.36 12.60 2.44
N LYS A 12 5.61 11.42 3.02
CA LYS A 12 6.92 10.75 2.95
C LYS A 12 7.22 10.13 1.59
N PHE A 13 6.21 9.55 0.94
CA PHE A 13 6.38 8.78 -0.29
C PHE A 13 5.84 9.49 -1.53
N ASP A 14 5.31 10.70 -1.38
CA ASP A 14 4.64 11.45 -2.45
C ASP A 14 3.57 10.60 -3.15
N ALA A 15 2.79 9.85 -2.37
CA ALA A 15 1.80 8.91 -2.89
C ALA A 15 0.67 9.69 -3.59
N GLY A 16 0.70 9.69 -4.92
CA GLY A 16 -0.29 10.36 -5.77
C GLY A 16 -1.67 9.70 -5.75
N GLY A 17 -2.64 10.31 -6.44
CA GLY A 17 -4.01 9.82 -6.56
C GLY A 17 -4.99 10.43 -5.55
N ASP A 18 -6.19 9.88 -5.49
CA ASP A 18 -7.20 10.26 -4.49
C ASP A 18 -6.96 9.53 -3.15
N GLN A 19 -7.72 9.93 -2.13
CA GLN A 19 -7.57 9.37 -0.78
C GLN A 19 -7.79 7.85 -0.73
N SER A 20 -8.59 7.28 -1.64
CA SER A 20 -8.84 5.83 -1.70
C SER A 20 -7.58 5.10 -2.14
N LYS A 21 -6.97 5.56 -3.25
CA LYS A 21 -5.70 4.99 -3.75
C LYS A 21 -4.54 5.18 -2.79
N GLN A 22 -4.50 6.32 -2.09
CA GLN A 22 -3.51 6.56 -1.04
C GLN A 22 -3.66 5.57 0.12
N PHE A 23 -4.89 5.23 0.50
CA PHE A 23 -5.16 4.29 1.57
C PHE A 23 -4.81 2.84 1.18
N GLU A 24 -5.11 2.43 -0.05
CA GLU A 24 -4.70 1.15 -0.64
C GLU A 24 -3.16 0.99 -0.57
N ALA A 25 -2.41 1.99 -1.07
CA ALA A 25 -0.95 1.98 -1.03
C ALA A 25 -0.41 1.91 0.41
N PHE A 26 -1.02 2.64 1.34
CA PHE A 26 -0.63 2.63 2.76
C PHE A 26 -0.83 1.27 3.43
N VAL A 27 -1.96 0.60 3.16
CA VAL A 27 -2.26 -0.73 3.69
C VAL A 27 -1.28 -1.75 3.11
N ASN A 28 -1.10 -1.76 1.79
CA ASN A 28 -0.18 -2.68 1.13
C ASN A 28 1.25 -2.49 1.63
N TYR A 29 1.75 -1.26 1.73
CA TYR A 29 3.07 -0.96 2.29
C TYR A 29 3.24 -1.45 3.72
N SER A 30 2.23 -1.24 4.57
CA SER A 30 2.27 -1.63 5.99
C SER A 30 2.38 -3.15 6.17
N ILE A 31 1.68 -3.91 5.32
CA ILE A 31 1.74 -5.37 5.32
C ILE A 31 3.08 -5.83 4.74
N PHE A 32 3.49 -5.30 3.59
CA PHE A 32 4.75 -5.67 2.93
C PHE A 32 5.98 -5.41 3.79
N ARG A 33 6.11 -4.22 4.40
CA ARG A 33 7.22 -3.91 5.30
C ARG A 33 7.28 -4.91 6.47
N LYS A 34 6.11 -5.32 6.99
CA LYS A 34 6.03 -6.23 8.14
C LYS A 34 6.52 -7.64 7.81
N TYR A 35 6.39 -8.10 6.56
CA TYR A 35 6.62 -9.51 6.20
C TYR A 35 7.66 -9.77 5.11
N CYS A 36 8.06 -8.78 4.30
CA CYS A 36 8.84 -9.00 3.07
C CYS A 36 10.10 -8.13 2.92
N GLY A 37 10.42 -7.25 3.87
CA GLY A 37 11.70 -6.50 3.90
C GLY A 37 11.64 -5.03 3.43
N ASP A 38 12.67 -4.27 3.78
CA ASP A 38 12.66 -2.80 3.90
C ASP A 38 12.76 -1.97 2.60
N GLN A 39 12.87 -2.60 1.41
CA GLN A 39 13.03 -1.89 0.14
C GLN A 39 11.88 -2.19 -0.84
N ILE A 40 10.75 -1.52 -0.64
CA ILE A 40 9.60 -1.57 -1.55
C ILE A 40 9.15 -0.15 -1.84
N ASP A 41 8.97 0.17 -3.12
CA ASP A 41 8.35 1.41 -3.57
C ASP A 41 6.81 1.27 -3.47
N PRO A 42 6.13 2.06 -2.63
CA PRO A 42 4.68 1.95 -2.48
C PRO A 42 3.89 2.34 -3.74
N GLY A 43 4.48 3.11 -4.67
CA GLY A 43 3.83 3.45 -5.94
C GLY A 43 3.58 2.22 -6.82
N GLU A 44 4.37 1.16 -6.65
CA GLU A 44 4.20 -0.12 -7.36
C GLU A 44 3.14 -1.02 -6.71
N LEU A 45 2.60 -0.65 -5.55
CA LEU A 45 1.61 -1.43 -4.80
C LEU A 45 0.16 -0.99 -5.06
N VAL A 46 -0.08 -0.20 -6.11
CA VAL A 46 -1.40 0.29 -6.48
C VAL A 46 -1.89 -0.49 -7.69
N TYR A 47 -3.14 -0.92 -7.66
CA TYR A 47 -3.77 -1.51 -8.84
C TYR A 47 -4.17 -0.43 -9.86
N GLU A 48 -3.68 -0.55 -11.10
CA GLU A 48 -3.95 0.43 -12.17
C GLU A 48 -5.27 0.18 -12.93
N GLY A 49 -5.92 -0.98 -12.73
CA GLY A 49 -7.17 -1.33 -13.41
C GLY A 49 -8.43 -0.73 -12.77
N ASP A 50 -9.59 -1.13 -13.30
CA ASP A 50 -10.90 -0.76 -12.74
C ASP A 50 -11.02 -1.24 -11.29
N ASP A 51 -11.45 -0.36 -10.39
CA ASP A 51 -11.55 -0.62 -8.96
C ASP A 51 -12.36 -1.91 -8.67
N PRO A 52 -11.70 -2.98 -8.18
CA PRO A 52 -12.37 -4.25 -7.86
C PRO A 52 -13.16 -4.19 -6.55
N GLY A 53 -13.15 -3.06 -5.83
CA GLY A 53 -13.73 -2.92 -4.49
C GLY A 53 -12.90 -3.61 -3.40
N ILE A 54 -11.61 -3.79 -3.65
CA ILE A 54 -10.67 -4.46 -2.74
C ILE A 54 -9.54 -3.49 -2.44
N ASP A 55 -9.44 -3.04 -1.19
CA ASP A 55 -8.41 -2.09 -0.72
C ASP A 55 -6.99 -2.72 -0.60
N GLY A 56 -6.87 -4.04 -0.76
CA GLY A 56 -5.59 -4.74 -0.72
C GLY A 56 -5.73 -6.26 -0.73
N TYR A 57 -4.84 -6.93 -1.44
CA TYR A 57 -4.75 -8.40 -1.50
C TYR A 57 -3.29 -8.83 -1.44
N MET A 58 -2.96 -9.72 -0.51
CA MET A 58 -1.61 -10.26 -0.38
C MET A 58 -1.67 -11.78 -0.25
N THR A 59 -0.82 -12.47 -1.03
CA THR A 59 -0.64 -13.92 -0.95
C THR A 59 0.82 -14.23 -0.65
N PHE A 60 1.06 -15.06 0.36
CA PHE A 60 2.35 -15.67 0.60
C PHE A 60 2.36 -17.04 -0.08
N VAL A 61 3.29 -17.26 -1.00
CA VAL A 61 3.55 -18.57 -1.59
C VAL A 61 4.89 -19.05 -1.06
N ASP A 62 4.85 -20.09 -0.24
CA ASP A 62 6.03 -20.82 0.21
C ASP A 62 6.23 -22.01 -0.74
N GLU A 63 7.23 -21.93 -1.62
CA GLU A 63 7.65 -23.09 -2.42
C GLU A 63 8.49 -24.00 -1.51
N ALA A 64 7.83 -24.93 -0.82
CA ALA A 64 8.47 -26.02 -0.08
C ALA A 64 9.10 -27.06 -1.02
#